data_AF-A0A958PH50-F1
#
_entry.id   AF-A0A958PH50-F1
#
_cell.length_a   1.000
_cell.length_b   1.000
_cell.length_c   1.000
_cell.angle_alpha   90.00
_cell.angle_beta   90.00
_cell.angle_gamma   90.00
#
_symmetry.space_group_name_H-M   'P 1'
#
loop_
_entity.id
_entity.type
_entity.pdbx_description
1 polymer ?
#
loop_
_entity_poly.entity_id
_entity_poly.type
_entity_poly.pdbx_seq_one_letter_code
_entity_poly.pdbx_strand_id
1 'polypeptide(L)' 'MVAKKTSPVRGWVFLAIWFVLIIIGIVEKRVFGHADRMIFYHLPAAVCLVIACYELSANVRRRYRETLLRYQS' A
#
# COMPACT_ATOMS: atom_id res chain seq x y z
N MET A 1 -6.74 -24.61 7.18
CA MET A 1 -6.16 -23.35 6.66
C MET A 1 -6.85 -22.19 7.37
N VAL A 2 -6.21 -21.58 8.37
CA VAL A 2 -6.79 -20.46 9.14
C VAL A 2 -6.83 -19.24 8.22
N ALA A 3 -8.02 -18.83 7.81
CA ALA A 3 -8.22 -17.61 7.04
C ALA A 3 -7.76 -16.43 7.91
N LYS A 4 -6.52 -15.97 7.69
CA LYS A 4 -5.98 -14.76 8.31
C LYS A 4 -6.91 -13.63 7.87
N LYS A 5 -7.74 -13.14 8.80
CA LYS A 5 -8.66 -12.01 8.59
C LYS A 5 -7.80 -10.78 8.33
N THR A 6 -7.40 -10.60 7.09
CA THR A 6 -6.67 -9.41 6.65
C THR A 6 -7.58 -8.22 6.86
N SER A 7 -7.29 -7.45 7.91
CA SER A 7 -8.07 -6.27 8.24
C SER A 7 -7.81 -5.24 7.14
N PRO A 8 -8.85 -4.65 6.53
CA PRO A 8 -8.67 -3.65 5.48
C PRO A 8 -7.82 -2.47 5.96
N VAL A 9 -7.86 -2.19 7.26
CA VAL A 9 -7.03 -1.20 7.97
C VAL A 9 -5.53 -1.41 7.71
N ARG A 10 -5.05 -2.66 7.63
CA ARG A 10 -3.63 -2.95 7.44
C ARG A 10 -3.11 -2.47 6.08
N GLY A 11 -3.89 -2.65 5.01
CA GLY A 11 -3.55 -2.16 3.68
C GLY A 11 -3.42 -0.63 3.64
N TRP A 12 -4.34 0.07 4.31
CA TRP A 12 -4.30 1.54 4.42
C TRP A 12 -3.11 2.04 5.23
N VAL A 13 -2.73 1.33 6.31
CA VAL A 13 -1.53 1.67 7.09
C VAL A 13 -0.26 1.57 6.23
N PHE A 14 -0.10 0.49 5.45
CA PHE A 14 1.04 0.36 4.55
C PHE A 14 1.04 1.43 3.44
N LEU A 15 -0.14 1.82 2.94
CA LEU A 15 -0.26 2.90 1.97
C LEU A 15 0.16 4.26 2.56
N ALA A 16 -0.23 4.53 3.82
CA ALA A 16 0.17 5.75 4.52
C ALA A 16 1.68 5.78 4.77
N ILE A 17 2.28 4.66 5.20
CA ILE A 17 3.73 4.54 5.38
C ILE A 17 4.47 4.77 4.05
N TRP A 18 3.98 4.15 2.96
CA TRP A 18 4.52 4.40 1.62
C TRP A 18 4.51 5.88 1.26
N PHE A 19 3.38 6.56 1.47
CA PHE A 19 3.23 7.98 1.15
C PHE A 19 4.21 8.85 1.93
N VAL A 20 4.38 8.59 3.22
CA VAL A 20 5.36 9.29 4.08
C VAL A 20 6.79 9.08 3.57
N LEU A 21 7.17 7.84 3.21
CA LEU A 21 8.50 7.54 2.69
C LEU A 21 8.80 8.26 1.37
N ILE A 22 7.81 8.36 0.47
CA ILE A 22 7.94 9.10 -0.78
C ILE A 22 8.11 10.61 -0.50
N ILE A 23 7.32 11.19 0.41
CA ILE A 23 7.45 12.60 0.78
C ILE A 23 8.84 12.88 1.35
N ILE A 24 9.34 12.05 2.27
CA ILE A 24 10.67 12.20 2.84
C ILE A 24 11.73 12.16 1.73
N GLY A 25 11.64 11.20 0.80
CA GLY A 25 12.55 11.13 -0.35
C GLY A 25 12.51 12.36 -1.25
N ILE A 26 11.33 12.95 -1.47
CA ILE A 26 11.16 14.20 -2.24
C ILE A 26 11.79 15.38 -1.49
N VAL A 27 11.55 15.49 -0.19
CA VAL A 27 12.11 16.55 0.67
C VAL A 27 13.63 16.45 0.72
N GLU A 28 14.20 15.27 0.94
CA GLU A 28 15.65 15.01 0.89
C GLU A 28 16.26 15.45 -0.45
N LYS A 29 15.61 15.11 -1.57
CA LYS A 29 16.07 15.52 -2.91
C LYS A 29 15.98 17.04 -3.12
N ARG A 30 14.88 17.67 -2.70
CA ARG A 30 14.56 19.07 -3.03
C ARG A 30 15.17 20.08 -2.06
N VAL A 31 15.21 19.76 -0.78
CA VAL A 31 15.64 20.66 0.30
C VAL A 31 17.11 20.45 0.61
N PHE A 32 17.56 19.20 0.72
CA PHE A 32 18.93 18.88 1.13
C PHE A 32 19.87 18.57 -0.05
N GLY A 33 19.33 18.42 -1.27
CA GLY A 33 20.13 18.16 -2.48
C GLY A 33 20.77 16.76 -2.52
N HIS A 34 20.40 15.86 -1.61
CA HIS A 34 20.96 14.51 -1.51
C HIS A 34 20.15 13.51 -2.35
N ALA A 35 20.24 13.62 -3.68
CA ALA A 35 19.54 12.73 -4.60
C ALA A 35 19.94 11.25 -4.42
N ASP A 36 21.18 10.95 -4.06
CA ASP A 36 21.64 9.57 -3.81
C ASP A 36 20.94 8.92 -2.61
N ARG A 37 20.56 9.72 -1.60
CA ARG A 37 19.85 9.21 -0.40
C ARG A 37 18.39 8.85 -0.69
N MET A 38 17.82 9.39 -1.77
CA MET A 38 16.45 9.11 -2.20
C MET A 38 16.21 7.61 -2.43
N ILE A 39 17.20 6.88 -2.96
CA ILE A 39 17.10 5.44 -3.27
C ILE A 39 16.85 4.60 -2.01
N PHE A 40 17.44 4.99 -0.87
CA PHE A 40 17.26 4.28 0.40
C PHE A 40 15.83 4.35 0.93
N TYR A 41 15.08 5.41 0.59
CA TYR A 41 13.68 5.54 0.94
C TYR A 41 12.74 4.90 -0.09
N HIS A 42 13.17 4.78 -1.36
CA HIS A 42 12.37 4.19 -2.44
C HIS A 42 12.21 2.68 -2.32
N LEU A 43 13.25 1.96 -1.88
CA LEU A 43 13.18 0.51 -1.71
C LEU A 43 12.13 0.07 -0.68
N PRO A 44 12.15 0.56 0.58
CA PRO A 44 11.10 0.22 1.55
C PRO A 44 9.73 0.76 1.15
N ALA A 45 9.66 1.92 0.48
CA ALA A 45 8.42 2.41 -0.10
C ALA A 45 7.82 1.40 -1.11
N ALA A 46 8.61 0.88 -2.06
CA ALA A 46 8.14 -0.10 -3.02
C ALA A 46 7.56 -1.35 -2.35
N VAL A 47 8.21 -1.85 -1.29
CA VAL A 47 7.71 -3.00 -0.51
C VAL A 47 6.37 -2.66 0.16
N CYS A 48 6.25 -1.51 0.81
CA CYS A 48 4.99 -1.06 1.41
C CYS A 48 3.87 -0.92 0.38
N LEU A 49 4.18 -0.41 -0.82
CA LEU A 49 3.22 -0.26 -1.91
C LEU A 49 2.70 -1.61 -2.39
N VAL A 50 3.60 -2.59 -2.61
CA VAL A 50 3.21 -3.94 -3.04
C VAL A 50 2.30 -4.60 -2.02
N ILE A 51 2.62 -4.50 -0.72
CA ILE A 51 1.80 -5.04 0.36
C ILE A 51 0.44 -4.33 0.41
N ALA A 52 0.42 -3.00 0.35
CA ALA A 52 -0.81 -2.21 0.35
C ALA A 52 -1.71 -2.59 -0.83
N CYS A 53 -1.17 -2.67 -2.04
CA CYS A 53 -1.88 -3.08 -3.24
C CYS A 53 -2.44 -4.49 -3.12
N TYR A 54 -1.66 -5.45 -2.62
CA TYR A 54 -2.13 -6.83 -2.45
C TYR A 54 -3.33 -6.91 -1.49
N GLU A 55 -3.26 -6.21 -0.36
CA GLU A 55 -4.31 -6.17 0.65
C GLU A 55 -5.58 -5.44 0.15
N LEU A 56 -5.41 -4.28 -0.48
CA LEU A 56 -6.51 -3.48 -1.03
C LEU A 56 -7.20 -4.23 -2.17
N SER A 57 -6.45 -4.81 -3.11
CA SER A 57 -7.00 -5.61 -4.21
C SER A 57 -7.72 -6.85 -3.71
N ALA A 58 -7.23 -7.53 -2.67
CA ALA A 58 -7.94 -8.67 -2.07
C ALA A 58 -9.31 -8.25 -1.49
N ASN A 59 -9.38 -7.09 -0.85
CA ASN A 59 -10.63 -6.56 -0.30
C ASN A 59 -11.62 -6.13 -1.40
N VAL A 60 -11.13 -5.46 -2.46
CA VAL A 60 -11.95 -5.08 -3.62
C VAL A 60 -12.52 -6.31 -4.32
N ARG A 61 -11.70 -7.34 -4.57
CA ARG A 61 -12.16 -8.60 -5.18
C ARG A 61 -13.24 -9.29 -4.35
N ARG A 62 -13.12 -9.30 -3.02
CA ARG A 62 -14.17 -9.85 -2.13
C ARG A 62 -15.48 -9.07 -2.27
N ARG A 63 -15.45 -7.74 -2.16
CA ARG A 63 -16.64 -6.89 -2.34
C ARG A 63 -17.29 -7.07 -3.70
N TYR A 64 -16.48 -7.17 -4.76
CA TYR A 64 -16.99 -7.36 -6.11
C TYR A 64 -17.72 -8.70 -6.25
N ARG A 65 -17.16 -9.78 -5.66
CA ARG A 65 -17.78 -11.10 -5.65
C ARG A 65 -19.09 -11.13 -4.84
N GLU A 66 -19.11 -10.48 -3.68
CA GLU A 66 -20.33 -10.33 -2.87
C GLU A 66 -21.42 -9.57 -3.62
N THR A 67 -21.03 -8.52 -4.35
CA THR A 67 -21.98 -7.72 -5.16
C THR A 67 -22.54 -8.55 -6.31
N LEU A 68 -21.70 -9.27 -7.05
CA LEU A 68 -22.14 -10.17 -8.13
C LEU A 68 -23.10 -11.25 -7.63
N LEU A 69 -22.81 -11.89 -6.50
CA LEU A 69 -23.69 -12.90 -5.89
C LEU A 69 -25.05 -12.31 -5.49
N ARG A 70 -25.07 -11.07 -5.01
CA ARG A 70 -26.32 -10.36 -4.64
C ARG A 70 -27.17 -9.97 -5.85
N TYR A 71 -26.55 -9.73 -7.01
CA TYR A 71 -27.28 -9.48 -8.26
C TYR A 71 -27.82 -10.77 -8.90
N GLN A 72 -27.26 -11.93 -8.55
CA GLN A 72 -27.66 -13.23 -9.09
C GLN A 72 -28.81 -13.91 -8.30
N SER A 73 -29.12 -13.43 -7.10
CA SER A 73 -30.24 -13.87 -6.25
C SER A 73 -31.47 -12.99 -6.42
#